data_AF-A0A8J6I689-F1
#
_entry.id   AF-A0A8J6I689-F1
#
_cell.length_a   1.000
_cell.length_b   1.000
_cell.length_c   1.000
_cell.angle_alpha   90.00
_cell.angle_beta   90.00
_cell.angle_gamma   90.00
#
_symmetry.space_group_name_H-M   'P 1'
#
loop_
_entity.id
_entity.type
_entity.pdbx_description
1 polymer ?
#
loop_
_entity_poly.entity_id
_entity_poly.type
_entity_poly.pdbx_seq_one_letter_code
_entity_poly.pdbx_strand_id
1 'polypeptide(L)'
;MAYVTPIGSNPEQIEYRLTGGHGCGTDKCDRQFSYHVDGRERPLRWVGSGLAGVGIEVGSELTEGQFDTARALMNGRHPTTGEQLVGHKVAVHPDAKVVLAPLVQALQEASKQQGISPDQLLGSKRLIAAYDRAVRAVGKEGDAAKLRADHAGELADACGLDVSRVWGEGVYAEATNNLTEVRVVRGLDGVLREELVPRRISVGNRGYDLSFTLPKSYSLLLAFADEETAHAVEDIYTQQVGRTFDWIEKQCAYGMRGHHGDGKVAQTVEGSGFLGWSMVHRAARPVNGRVVGDPHWHVHVTIANMTQGSDGKWSTVAAGGRDLMRHIPAADHVMQALIRGELTVRYGVQFQRNERTNQWQVVGIPDQVLRDFSKRGASIEAMLRDLGFDPQTASRQVQRIAEAHTREGKSEVTTAPDDTLRSIWQAEAIAGGYDPDVMAAAALGRPVTTQQHQPLEAVMREVVARLVDTE
;
A
#
# COMPACT_ATOMS: atom_id res chain seq x y z
N MET A 1 -1.35 11.04 -9.50
CA MET A 1 -0.35 10.02 -9.19
C MET A 1 -1.03 8.92 -8.41
N ALA A 2 -0.87 7.68 -8.89
CA ALA A 2 -1.40 6.50 -8.22
C ALA A 2 -0.27 5.61 -7.72
N TYR A 3 -0.50 4.94 -6.60
CA TYR A 3 0.50 4.10 -5.92
C TYR A 3 -0.12 2.82 -5.39
N VAL A 4 0.70 1.78 -5.27
CA VAL A 4 0.35 0.55 -4.55
C VAL A 4 1.27 0.42 -3.35
N THR A 5 0.69 0.28 -2.18
CA THR A 5 1.42 0.00 -0.94
C THR A 5 1.05 -1.39 -0.44
N PRO A 6 2.02 -2.33 -0.29
CA PRO A 6 1.75 -3.62 0.33
C PRO A 6 1.33 -3.44 1.79
N ILE A 7 0.30 -4.17 2.20
CA ILE A 7 -0.13 -4.27 3.59
C ILE A 7 0.53 -5.53 4.16
N GLY A 8 1.48 -5.33 5.07
CA GLY A 8 2.29 -6.39 5.66
C GLY A 8 1.55 -7.20 6.73
N SER A 9 2.32 -7.91 7.55
CA SER A 9 1.77 -8.75 8.63
C SER A 9 1.41 -7.98 9.91
N ASN A 10 1.81 -6.71 10.06
CA ASN A 10 1.43 -5.88 11.20
C ASN A 10 -0.10 -5.57 11.13
N PRO A 11 -0.91 -6.03 12.10
CA PRO A 11 -2.34 -5.75 12.15
C PRO A 11 -2.71 -4.27 12.20
N GLU A 12 -1.86 -3.42 12.78
CA GLU A 12 -2.10 -1.97 12.88
C GLU A 12 -2.25 -1.31 11.51
N GLN A 13 -1.66 -1.88 10.46
CA GLN A 13 -1.81 -1.38 9.10
C GLN A 13 -3.24 -1.55 8.55
N ILE A 14 -3.99 -2.54 9.03
CA ILE A 14 -5.39 -2.77 8.70
C ILE A 14 -6.25 -1.83 9.55
N GLU A 15 -5.98 -1.75 10.85
CA GLU A 15 -6.71 -0.83 11.75
C GLU A 15 -6.65 0.60 11.25
N TYR A 16 -5.45 1.06 10.86
CA TYR A 16 -5.25 2.37 10.24
C TYR A 16 -6.18 2.65 9.05
N ARG A 17 -6.64 1.62 8.33
CA ARG A 17 -7.52 1.74 7.14
C ARG A 17 -9.00 1.49 7.43
N LEU A 18 -9.34 0.97 8.61
CA LEU A 18 -10.71 0.68 9.04
C LEU A 18 -11.25 1.75 9.96
N THR A 19 -10.49 2.09 11.00
CA THR A 19 -10.87 3.19 11.90
C THR A 19 -10.65 4.55 11.25
N GLY A 20 -10.18 4.53 9.99
CA GLY A 20 -9.69 5.66 9.23
C GLY A 20 -8.73 6.43 10.10
N GLY A 21 -7.47 5.98 10.25
CA GLY A 21 -6.34 6.51 11.07
C GLY A 21 -6.04 8.01 10.87
N HIS A 22 -7.10 8.74 11.12
CA HIS A 22 -7.62 10.02 10.67
C HIS A 22 -8.82 10.44 11.55
N GLY A 23 -9.45 9.54 12.33
CA GLY A 23 -10.41 9.81 13.38
C GLY A 23 -10.34 8.75 14.49
N CYS A 24 -10.58 9.21 15.72
CA CYS A 24 -10.68 8.44 16.97
C CYS A 24 -9.41 7.70 17.46
N GLY A 25 -8.54 8.46 18.12
CA GLY A 25 -7.80 7.92 19.25
C GLY A 25 -8.77 7.77 20.42
N THR A 26 -8.83 6.59 21.02
CA THR A 26 -9.59 6.34 22.24
C THR A 26 -8.90 7.03 23.43
N ASP A 27 -9.13 8.33 23.58
CA ASP A 27 -8.90 9.03 24.84
C ASP A 27 -10.17 9.79 25.21
N LYS A 28 -10.71 9.45 26.38
CA LYS A 28 -11.82 10.13 27.02
C LYS A 28 -11.40 11.58 27.31
N CYS A 29 -11.95 12.57 26.61
CA CYS A 29 -12.11 13.90 27.19
C CYS A 29 -13.22 14.71 26.50
N ASP A 30 -14.12 15.24 27.33
CA ASP A 30 -15.04 16.36 27.18
C ASP A 30 -15.97 16.49 25.96
N ARG A 31 -17.15 15.94 26.22
CA ARG A 31 -18.44 16.10 25.57
C ARG A 31 -18.92 17.56 25.62
N GLN A 32 -18.49 18.41 24.69
CA GLN A 32 -19.15 19.71 24.52
C GLN A 32 -19.06 20.39 23.14
N PHE A 33 -19.14 19.68 22.03
CA PHE A 33 -19.57 20.27 20.74
C PHE A 33 -20.24 19.22 19.86
N SER A 34 -21.45 18.81 20.23
CA SER A 34 -22.35 18.11 19.32
C SER A 34 -23.55 19.00 19.10
N TYR A 35 -23.57 19.75 18.00
CA TYR A 35 -24.80 20.13 17.30
C TYR A 35 -24.45 20.82 15.97
N HIS A 36 -25.07 20.31 14.89
CA HIS A 36 -25.15 20.79 13.50
C HIS A 36 -24.24 20.09 12.46
N VAL A 37 -24.95 19.31 11.61
CA VAL A 37 -24.59 18.73 10.30
C VAL A 37 -23.53 17.62 10.34
N ASP A 38 -23.92 16.42 9.88
CA ASP A 38 -23.10 15.19 9.84
C ASP A 38 -21.82 15.38 9.00
N GLY A 39 -20.80 15.96 9.62
CA GLY A 39 -19.44 16.07 9.12
C GLY A 39 -18.68 14.77 9.32
N ARG A 40 -18.84 13.83 8.40
CA ARG A 40 -17.91 12.71 8.26
C ARG A 40 -17.28 12.76 6.87
N GLU A 41 -16.00 12.39 6.79
CA GLU A 41 -15.43 11.88 5.53
C GLU A 41 -16.42 10.83 4.95
N ARG A 42 -16.51 10.71 3.61
CA ARG A 42 -17.45 9.75 2.99
C ARG A 42 -17.25 8.38 3.67
N PRO A 43 -18.34 7.68 4.04
CA PRO A 43 -18.21 6.43 4.74
C PRO A 43 -17.46 5.44 3.86
N LEU A 44 -16.77 4.49 4.50
CA LEU A 44 -16.08 3.43 3.78
C LEU A 44 -17.09 2.69 2.90
N ARG A 45 -16.69 2.31 1.69
CA ARG A 45 -17.56 1.55 0.77
C ARG A 45 -16.91 0.26 0.34
N TRP A 46 -17.68 -0.82 0.36
CA TRP A 46 -17.27 -2.10 -0.18
C TRP A 46 -17.04 -2.01 -1.70
N VAL A 47 -15.90 -2.50 -2.19
CA VAL A 47 -15.55 -2.50 -3.61
C VAL A 47 -14.89 -3.81 -4.06
N GLY A 48 -15.07 -4.13 -5.34
CA GLY A 48 -14.50 -5.31 -5.99
C GLY A 48 -15.53 -6.41 -6.23
N SER A 49 -15.54 -6.97 -7.44
CA SER A 49 -16.57 -7.94 -7.85
C SER A 49 -16.49 -9.27 -7.10
N GLY A 50 -15.34 -9.58 -6.48
CA GLY A 50 -15.13 -10.79 -5.70
C GLY A 50 -15.95 -10.83 -4.40
N LEU A 51 -16.45 -9.68 -3.92
CA LEU A 51 -17.25 -9.59 -2.70
C LEU A 51 -18.57 -10.37 -2.78
N ALA A 52 -19.15 -10.49 -3.99
CA ALA A 52 -20.37 -11.27 -4.19
C ALA A 52 -20.18 -12.75 -3.80
N GLY A 53 -18.97 -13.29 -4.01
CA GLY A 53 -18.63 -14.67 -3.65
C GLY A 53 -18.58 -14.93 -2.13
N VAL A 54 -18.55 -13.89 -1.30
CA VAL A 54 -18.59 -13.98 0.17
C VAL A 54 -19.83 -13.34 0.78
N GLY A 55 -20.84 -13.03 -0.05
CA GLY A 55 -22.13 -12.49 0.40
C GLY A 55 -22.10 -11.02 0.82
N ILE A 56 -21.17 -10.22 0.30
CA ILE A 56 -21.08 -8.78 0.55
C ILE A 56 -21.52 -8.02 -0.71
N GLU A 57 -22.44 -7.07 -0.55
CA GLU A 57 -22.93 -6.25 -1.66
C GLU A 57 -21.92 -5.16 -2.05
N VAL A 58 -21.52 -5.14 -3.31
CA VAL A 58 -20.60 -4.14 -3.86
C VAL A 58 -21.25 -2.75 -3.84
N GLY A 59 -20.52 -1.74 -3.38
CA GLY A 59 -20.99 -0.36 -3.28
C GLY A 59 -21.73 -0.03 -1.99
N SER A 60 -22.11 -1.06 -1.20
CA SER A 60 -22.69 -0.87 0.13
C SER A 60 -21.70 -0.23 1.09
N GLU A 61 -22.21 0.42 2.13
CA GLU A 61 -21.39 1.02 3.17
C GLU A 61 -20.70 -0.06 4.02
N LEU A 62 -19.41 0.13 4.31
CA LEU A 62 -18.66 -0.62 5.31
C LEU A 62 -18.79 0.09 6.65
N THR A 63 -19.71 -0.41 7.47
CA THR A 63 -19.99 0.13 8.81
C THR A 63 -19.02 -0.41 9.87
N GLU A 64 -18.93 0.25 11.03
CA GLU A 64 -18.11 -0.22 12.16
C GLU A 64 -18.43 -1.66 12.59
N GLY A 65 -19.71 -2.06 12.53
CA GLY A 65 -20.15 -3.42 12.81
C GLY A 65 -19.62 -4.49 11.83
N GLN A 66 -19.07 -4.06 10.69
CA GLN A 66 -18.49 -4.92 9.67
C GLN A 66 -16.95 -4.88 9.65
N PHE A 67 -16.29 -4.21 10.60
CA PHE A 67 -14.82 -4.17 10.64
C PHE A 67 -14.20 -5.55 10.83
N ASP A 68 -14.83 -6.46 11.59
CA ASP A 68 -14.37 -7.84 11.72
C ASP A 68 -14.48 -8.62 10.41
N THR A 69 -15.50 -8.31 9.58
CA THR A 69 -15.62 -8.84 8.22
C THR A 69 -14.44 -8.40 7.36
N ALA A 70 -14.09 -7.11 7.38
CA ALA A 70 -12.94 -6.60 6.64
C ALA A 70 -11.61 -7.20 7.14
N ARG A 71 -11.42 -7.33 8.45
CA ARG A 71 -10.27 -8.02 9.05
C ARG A 71 -10.18 -9.46 8.61
N ALA A 72 -11.30 -10.19 8.53
CA ALA A 72 -11.32 -11.58 8.07
C ALA A 72 -10.81 -11.69 6.63
N LEU A 73 -11.31 -10.85 5.71
CA LEU A 73 -10.86 -10.82 4.31
C LEU A 73 -9.35 -10.53 4.21
N MET A 74 -8.86 -9.52 4.93
CA MET A 74 -7.42 -9.18 4.96
C MET A 74 -6.54 -10.29 5.53
N ASN A 75 -7.09 -11.14 6.39
CA ASN A 75 -6.41 -12.32 6.94
C ASN A 75 -6.63 -13.58 6.08
N GLY A 76 -7.15 -13.43 4.86
CA GLY A 76 -7.39 -14.53 3.93
C GLY A 76 -8.47 -15.50 4.40
N ARG A 77 -9.46 -15.03 5.19
CA ARG A 77 -10.53 -15.85 5.77
C ARG A 77 -11.89 -15.47 5.20
N HIS A 78 -12.77 -16.47 5.11
CA HIS A 78 -14.17 -16.24 4.82
C HIS A 78 -14.82 -15.50 6.00
N PRO A 79 -15.54 -14.38 5.77
CA PRO A 79 -16.05 -13.55 6.86
C PRO A 79 -17.12 -14.24 7.71
N THR A 80 -17.99 -15.05 7.09
CA THR A 80 -19.06 -15.77 7.79
C THR A 80 -18.61 -17.09 8.42
N THR A 81 -17.89 -17.94 7.70
CA THR A 81 -17.53 -19.30 8.16
C THR A 81 -16.22 -19.35 8.94
N GLY A 82 -15.37 -18.33 8.84
CA GLY A 82 -14.03 -18.31 9.44
C GLY A 82 -13.01 -19.22 8.74
N GLU A 83 -13.41 -19.92 7.67
CA GLU A 83 -12.55 -20.80 6.87
C GLU A 83 -11.33 -20.04 6.33
N GLN A 84 -10.15 -20.67 6.39
CA GLN A 84 -8.94 -20.10 5.79
C GLN A 84 -8.94 -20.34 4.28
N LEU A 85 -9.23 -19.30 3.51
CA LEU A 85 -9.28 -19.33 2.04
C LEU A 85 -7.88 -19.22 1.42
N VAL A 86 -7.07 -18.28 1.91
CA VAL A 86 -5.67 -18.10 1.48
C VAL A 86 -4.76 -18.03 2.69
N GLY A 87 -3.81 -18.96 2.79
CA GLY A 87 -2.77 -18.92 3.82
C GLY A 87 -1.69 -17.88 3.51
N HIS A 88 -1.25 -17.12 4.51
CA HIS A 88 -0.15 -16.18 4.34
C HIS A 88 1.20 -16.88 4.32
N LYS A 89 2.17 -16.28 3.61
CA LYS A 89 3.56 -16.71 3.67
C LYS A 89 4.08 -16.59 5.10
N VAL A 90 4.62 -17.67 5.62
CA VAL A 90 5.26 -17.71 6.94
C VAL A 90 6.77 -17.85 6.82
N ALA A 91 7.49 -17.37 7.84
CA ALA A 91 8.92 -17.54 7.99
C ALA A 91 9.28 -18.00 9.40
N VAL A 92 10.50 -18.52 9.52
CA VAL A 92 11.16 -18.78 10.80
C VAL A 92 11.22 -17.48 11.62
N HIS A 93 10.90 -17.56 12.92
CA HIS A 93 11.04 -16.42 13.83
C HIS A 93 12.48 -15.85 13.80
N PRO A 94 12.67 -14.52 13.77
CA PRO A 94 14.01 -13.91 13.77
C PRO A 94 14.91 -14.39 14.90
N ASP A 95 14.35 -14.53 16.11
CA ASP A 95 15.06 -15.03 17.29
C ASP A 95 15.50 -16.49 17.16
N ALA A 96 14.93 -17.25 16.22
CA ALA A 96 15.34 -18.62 15.93
C ALA A 96 16.47 -18.73 14.90
N LYS A 97 17.18 -17.61 14.68
CA LYS A 97 18.26 -17.48 13.70
C LYS A 97 19.50 -16.90 14.35
N VAL A 98 20.65 -17.32 13.86
CA VAL A 98 21.97 -16.79 14.22
C VAL A 98 22.62 -16.09 13.03
N VAL A 99 23.52 -15.14 13.30
CA VAL A 99 24.25 -14.42 12.26
C VAL A 99 25.24 -15.34 11.54
N LEU A 100 25.36 -15.18 10.22
CA LEU A 100 26.18 -16.05 9.38
C LEU A 100 27.65 -15.64 9.32
N ALA A 101 27.98 -14.35 9.49
CA ALA A 101 29.34 -13.86 9.30
C ALA A 101 30.37 -14.54 10.22
N PRO A 102 30.14 -14.71 11.55
CA PRO A 102 31.08 -15.39 12.42
C PRO A 102 31.26 -16.87 12.06
N LEU A 103 30.19 -17.55 11.63
CA LEU A 103 30.24 -18.95 11.21
C LEU A 103 31.08 -19.11 9.95
N VAL A 104 30.85 -18.28 8.93
CA VAL A 104 31.62 -18.33 7.68
C VAL A 104 33.10 -18.07 7.95
N GLN A 105 33.43 -17.10 8.80
CA GLN A 105 34.82 -16.82 9.20
C GLN A 105 35.46 -18.01 9.93
N ALA A 106 34.77 -18.58 10.94
CA ALA A 106 35.27 -19.72 11.70
C ALA A 106 35.51 -20.96 10.82
N LEU A 107 34.64 -21.19 9.83
CA LEU A 107 34.74 -22.31 8.90
C LEU A 107 35.90 -22.15 7.92
N GLN A 108 36.10 -20.93 7.40
CA GLN A 108 37.26 -20.60 6.57
C GLN A 108 38.57 -20.74 7.34
N GLU A 109 38.59 -20.35 8.60
CA GLU A 109 39.75 -20.49 9.47
C GLU A 109 40.05 -21.96 9.78
N ALA A 110 39.02 -22.77 10.10
CA ALA A 110 39.19 -24.21 10.28
C ALA A 110 39.71 -24.91 9.02
N SER A 111 39.22 -24.52 7.84
CA SER A 111 39.72 -24.99 6.55
C SER A 111 41.20 -24.64 6.35
N LYS A 112 41.62 -23.40 6.63
CA LYS A 112 43.04 -22.98 6.56
C LYS A 112 43.92 -23.75 7.53
N GLN A 113 43.49 -23.93 8.78
CA GLN A 113 44.25 -24.63 9.82
C GLN A 113 44.47 -26.11 9.47
N GLN A 114 43.50 -26.75 8.83
CA GLN A 114 43.60 -28.15 8.40
C GLN A 114 44.26 -28.32 7.02
N GLY A 115 44.51 -27.23 6.28
CA GLY A 115 45.10 -27.27 4.94
C GLY A 115 44.22 -27.94 3.89
N ILE A 116 42.90 -28.02 4.11
CA ILE A 116 41.91 -28.61 3.20
C ILE A 116 40.90 -27.57 2.77
N SER A 117 40.26 -27.77 1.62
CA SER A 117 39.19 -26.87 1.15
C SER A 117 37.94 -26.94 2.05
N PRO A 118 37.12 -25.88 2.12
CA PRO A 118 35.83 -25.92 2.84
C PRO A 118 34.93 -27.06 2.37
N ASP A 119 34.99 -27.41 1.09
CA ASP A 119 34.20 -28.51 0.52
C ASP A 119 34.61 -29.87 1.07
N GLN A 120 35.93 -30.09 1.22
CA GLN A 120 36.47 -31.29 1.85
C GLN A 120 36.11 -31.36 3.33
N LEU A 121 36.13 -30.22 4.03
CA LEU A 121 35.76 -30.13 5.44
C LEU A 121 34.29 -30.48 5.67
N LEU A 122 33.40 -30.02 4.79
CA LEU A 122 31.96 -30.27 4.90
C LEU A 122 31.53 -31.67 4.46
N GLY A 123 32.28 -32.30 3.54
CA GLY A 123 32.12 -33.70 3.13
C GLY A 123 30.77 -34.08 2.48
N SER A 124 29.84 -33.15 2.34
CA SER A 124 28.47 -33.39 1.87
C SER A 124 28.05 -32.34 0.85
N LYS A 125 27.59 -32.79 -0.34
CA LYS A 125 27.06 -31.89 -1.38
C LYS A 125 25.96 -30.96 -0.88
N ARG A 126 25.13 -31.42 0.06
CA ARG A 126 24.07 -30.61 0.69
C ARG A 126 24.66 -29.47 1.53
N LEU A 127 25.67 -29.79 2.35
CA LEU A 127 26.31 -28.83 3.25
C LEU A 127 27.20 -27.85 2.49
N ILE A 128 27.90 -28.31 1.45
CA ILE A 128 28.65 -27.46 0.51
C ILE A 128 27.70 -26.42 -0.10
N ALA A 129 26.58 -26.86 -0.67
CA ALA A 129 25.60 -25.94 -1.24
C ALA A 129 24.98 -24.98 -0.19
N ALA A 130 24.85 -25.42 1.07
CA ALA A 130 24.39 -24.57 2.17
C ALA A 130 25.44 -23.52 2.57
N TYR A 131 26.71 -23.91 2.66
CA TYR A 131 27.84 -23.03 2.93
C TYR A 131 28.01 -22.00 1.80
N ASP A 132 27.94 -22.42 0.54
CA ASP A 132 27.97 -21.52 -0.62
C ASP A 132 26.87 -20.46 -0.58
N ARG A 133 25.66 -20.85 -0.15
CA ARG A 133 24.56 -19.90 0.06
C ARG A 133 24.87 -18.96 1.22
N ALA A 134 25.46 -19.44 2.30
CA ALA A 134 25.85 -18.62 3.44
C ALA A 134 26.91 -17.59 3.06
N VAL A 135 27.96 -17.99 2.34
CA VAL A 135 29.01 -17.09 1.83
C VAL A 135 28.41 -16.01 0.93
N ARG A 136 27.53 -16.38 -0.02
CA ARG A 136 26.84 -15.40 -0.87
C ARG A 136 25.94 -14.44 -0.07
N ALA A 137 25.24 -14.94 0.95
CA ALA A 137 24.39 -14.12 1.80
C ALA A 137 25.22 -13.11 2.60
N VAL A 138 26.34 -13.54 3.21
CA VAL A 138 27.27 -12.64 3.91
C VAL A 138 27.89 -11.63 2.95
N GLY A 139 28.27 -12.03 1.74
CA GLY A 139 28.80 -11.09 0.74
C GLY A 139 27.79 -10.01 0.31
N LYS A 140 26.49 -10.31 0.37
CA LYS A 140 25.41 -9.38 -0.01
C LYS A 140 24.94 -8.52 1.16
N GLU A 141 24.78 -9.12 2.34
CA GLU A 141 24.07 -8.53 3.49
C GLU A 141 25.02 -8.23 4.68
N GLY A 142 26.29 -8.62 4.59
CA GLY A 142 27.28 -8.44 5.66
C GLY A 142 26.84 -9.12 6.97
N ASP A 143 27.00 -8.41 8.07
CA ASP A 143 26.68 -8.88 9.42
C ASP A 143 25.17 -9.06 9.67
N ALA A 144 24.32 -8.53 8.77
CA ALA A 144 22.87 -8.72 8.85
C ALA A 144 22.42 -10.10 8.33
N ALA A 145 23.29 -10.83 7.61
CA ALA A 145 22.98 -12.15 7.08
C ALA A 145 22.71 -13.14 8.22
N LYS A 146 21.54 -13.79 8.21
CA LYS A 146 21.12 -14.74 9.25
C LYS A 146 20.67 -16.08 8.69
N LEU A 147 20.89 -17.16 9.43
CA LEU A 147 20.45 -18.52 9.12
C LEU A 147 19.70 -19.13 10.30
N ARG A 148 18.74 -20.02 10.03
CA ARG A 148 18.03 -20.78 11.07
C ARG A 148 19.04 -21.54 11.93
N ALA A 149 18.86 -21.49 13.26
CA ALA A 149 19.85 -21.99 14.22
C ALA A 149 20.27 -23.44 13.94
N ASP A 150 19.32 -24.37 13.78
CA ASP A 150 19.63 -25.77 13.50
C ASP A 150 20.48 -25.98 12.23
N HIS A 151 20.19 -25.28 11.14
CA HIS A 151 20.99 -25.37 9.90
C HIS A 151 22.38 -24.76 10.07
N ALA A 152 22.52 -23.73 10.90
CA ALA A 152 23.82 -23.16 11.24
C ALA A 152 24.63 -24.12 12.14
N GLY A 153 23.95 -24.80 13.07
CA GLY A 153 24.51 -25.87 13.89
C GLY A 153 25.03 -27.03 13.05
N GLU A 154 24.26 -27.50 12.07
CA GLU A 154 24.70 -28.56 11.16
C GLU A 154 26.01 -28.21 10.41
N LEU A 155 26.18 -26.94 10.03
CA LEU A 155 27.43 -26.47 9.40
C LEU A 155 28.58 -26.40 10.41
N ALA A 156 28.32 -25.93 11.63
CA ALA A 156 29.32 -25.87 12.69
C ALA A 156 29.79 -27.27 13.11
N ASP A 157 28.84 -28.19 13.33
CA ASP A 157 29.09 -29.58 13.71
C ASP A 157 29.91 -30.32 12.65
N ALA A 158 29.59 -30.14 11.37
CA ALA A 158 30.33 -30.75 10.27
C ALA A 158 31.81 -30.32 10.22
N CYS A 159 32.12 -29.15 10.78
CA CYS A 159 33.47 -28.60 10.83
C CYS A 159 34.12 -28.74 12.21
N GLY A 160 33.45 -29.38 13.17
CA GLY A 160 33.95 -29.52 14.55
C GLY A 160 34.06 -28.18 15.30
N LEU A 161 33.25 -27.19 14.93
CA LEU A 161 33.29 -25.86 15.52
C LEU A 161 32.48 -25.80 16.83
N ASP A 162 33.07 -25.20 17.85
CA ASP A 162 32.37 -24.89 19.10
C ASP A 162 31.44 -23.67 18.89
N VAL A 163 30.13 -23.91 18.93
CA VAL A 163 29.10 -22.89 18.70
C VAL A 163 29.20 -21.70 19.68
N SER A 164 29.70 -21.92 20.90
CA SER A 164 29.89 -20.85 21.88
C SER A 164 31.05 -19.92 21.50
N ARG A 165 32.08 -20.44 20.82
CA ARG A 165 33.18 -19.63 20.28
C ARG A 165 32.78 -18.88 19.01
N VAL A 166 31.85 -19.44 18.24
CA VAL A 166 31.37 -18.81 16.99
C VAL A 166 30.43 -17.65 17.30
N TRP A 167 29.44 -17.84 18.18
CA TRP A 167 28.37 -16.86 18.40
C TRP A 167 28.36 -16.21 19.78
N GLY A 168 29.18 -16.68 20.72
CA GLY A 168 29.11 -16.30 22.13
C GLY A 168 28.29 -17.27 22.96
N GLU A 169 28.50 -17.23 24.28
CA GLU A 169 27.76 -18.06 25.23
C GLU A 169 26.25 -17.78 25.16
N GLY A 170 25.44 -18.84 25.17
CA GLY A 170 23.98 -18.76 25.22
C GLY A 170 23.28 -18.40 23.89
N VAL A 171 23.92 -17.68 22.98
CA VAL A 171 23.29 -17.16 21.74
C VAL A 171 22.70 -18.28 20.87
N TYR A 172 23.48 -19.32 20.59
CA TYR A 172 23.01 -20.45 19.78
C TYR A 172 21.91 -21.26 20.49
N ALA A 173 22.05 -21.45 21.81
CA ALA A 173 21.08 -22.20 22.62
C ALA A 173 19.73 -21.47 22.69
N GLU A 174 19.75 -20.15 22.94
CA GLU A 174 18.56 -19.31 22.90
C GLU A 174 17.89 -19.37 21.52
N ALA A 175 18.67 -19.26 20.44
CA ALA A 175 18.10 -19.34 19.09
C ALA A 175 17.49 -20.72 18.78
N THR A 176 18.10 -21.79 19.28
CA THR A 176 17.57 -23.15 19.15
C THR A 176 16.27 -23.33 19.94
N ASN A 177 16.22 -22.81 21.17
CA ASN A 177 15.00 -22.82 22.00
C ASN A 177 13.85 -22.06 21.33
N ASN A 178 14.16 -21.05 20.52
CA ASN A 178 13.18 -20.29 19.76
C ASN A 178 12.71 -20.96 18.45
N LEU A 179 13.20 -22.16 18.08
CA LEU A 179 12.76 -22.87 16.87
C LEU A 179 11.32 -23.39 16.98
N THR A 180 10.85 -23.62 18.20
CA THR A 180 9.55 -24.20 18.51
C THR A 180 8.81 -23.40 19.57
N GLU A 181 7.50 -23.51 19.59
CA GLU A 181 6.64 -22.93 20.64
C GLU A 181 5.58 -23.96 21.06
N VAL A 182 5.11 -23.86 22.29
CA VAL A 182 4.00 -24.69 22.78
C VAL A 182 2.69 -24.03 22.35
N ARG A 183 1.83 -24.77 21.66
CA ARG A 183 0.47 -24.36 21.32
C ARG A 183 -0.55 -25.28 21.96
N VAL A 184 -1.61 -24.69 22.48
CA VAL A 184 -2.79 -25.44 22.93
C VAL A 184 -3.67 -25.73 21.71
N VAL A 185 -3.76 -26.99 21.32
CA VAL A 185 -4.55 -27.48 20.18
C VAL A 185 -5.75 -28.25 20.71
N ARG A 186 -6.93 -28.00 20.13
CA ARG A 186 -8.14 -28.79 20.40
C ARG A 186 -8.15 -30.03 19.51
N GLY A 187 -8.09 -31.22 20.11
CA GLY A 187 -8.24 -32.49 19.40
C GLY A 187 -9.65 -32.67 18.82
N LEU A 188 -9.81 -33.63 17.91
CA LEU A 188 -11.10 -34.01 17.33
C LEU A 188 -12.11 -34.50 18.39
N ASP A 189 -11.61 -34.97 19.53
CA ASP A 189 -12.33 -35.36 20.73
C ASP A 189 -12.74 -34.16 21.62
N GLY A 190 -12.40 -32.94 21.21
CA GLY A 190 -12.68 -31.72 21.96
C GLY A 190 -11.68 -31.43 23.09
N VAL A 191 -10.71 -32.32 23.34
CA VAL A 191 -9.73 -32.19 24.44
C VAL A 191 -8.62 -31.23 24.04
N LEU A 192 -8.29 -30.29 24.93
CA LEU A 192 -7.15 -29.39 24.74
C LEU A 192 -5.85 -30.12 25.08
N ARG A 193 -4.86 -30.05 24.20
CA ARG A 193 -3.52 -30.62 24.38
C ARG A 193 -2.47 -29.57 24.08
N GLU A 194 -1.38 -29.60 24.84
CA GLU A 194 -0.18 -28.83 24.50
C GLU A 194 0.65 -29.60 23.48
N GLU A 195 0.96 -28.95 22.37
CA GLU A 195 1.79 -29.49 21.30
C GLU A 195 2.96 -28.56 21.03
N LEU A 196 4.16 -29.13 20.89
CA LEU A 196 5.34 -28.40 20.48
C LEU A 196 5.35 -28.27 18.95
N VAL A 197 5.17 -27.05 18.43
CA VAL A 197 5.08 -26.79 16.99
C VAL A 197 6.21 -25.87 16.52
N PRO A 198 6.57 -25.88 15.23
CA PRO A 198 7.54 -24.92 14.70
C PRO A 198 7.09 -23.47 14.93
N ARG A 199 7.95 -22.65 15.55
CA ARG A 199 7.69 -21.23 15.77
C ARG A 199 7.82 -20.48 14.44
N ARG A 200 6.71 -19.96 13.95
CA ARG A 200 6.59 -19.29 12.66
C ARG A 200 5.89 -17.96 12.81
N ILE A 201 6.36 -16.96 12.06
CA ILE A 201 5.71 -15.66 11.95
C ILE A 201 5.15 -15.45 10.55
N SER A 202 4.03 -14.75 10.44
CA SER A 202 3.53 -14.30 9.14
C SER A 202 4.43 -13.19 8.60
N VAL A 203 4.89 -13.36 7.37
CA VAL A 203 5.71 -12.36 6.64
C VAL A 203 5.12 -12.03 5.27
N GLY A 204 4.02 -12.68 4.90
CA GLY A 204 3.31 -12.42 3.67
C GLY A 204 2.49 -11.14 3.74
N ASN A 205 2.28 -10.54 2.56
CA ASN A 205 1.34 -9.43 2.43
C ASN A 205 -0.09 -9.94 2.68
N ARG A 206 -0.83 -9.20 3.52
CA ARG A 206 -2.25 -9.39 3.79
C ARG A 206 -3.14 -8.78 2.71
N GLY A 207 -2.65 -7.72 2.08
CA GLY A 207 -3.37 -7.00 1.03
C GLY A 207 -2.53 -5.91 0.40
N TYR A 208 -3.21 -5.04 -0.33
CA TYR A 208 -2.61 -3.89 -0.99
C TYR A 208 -3.53 -2.69 -0.85
N ASP A 209 -2.94 -1.52 -0.72
CA ASP A 209 -3.65 -0.24 -0.75
C ASP A 209 -3.30 0.49 -2.05
N LEU A 210 -4.31 0.72 -2.87
CA LEU A 210 -4.22 1.45 -4.12
C LEU A 210 -4.65 2.89 -3.83
N SER A 211 -3.69 3.80 -3.82
CA SER A 211 -3.95 5.23 -3.61
C SER A 211 -4.03 5.94 -4.95
N PHE A 212 -5.10 6.69 -5.20
CA PHE A 212 -5.31 7.50 -6.39
C PHE A 212 -5.37 8.97 -5.99
N THR A 213 -4.38 9.76 -6.40
CA THR A 213 -4.30 11.18 -6.05
C THR A 213 -4.37 12.04 -7.30
N LEU A 214 -5.27 13.01 -7.34
CA LEU A 214 -5.35 13.97 -8.45
C LEU A 214 -4.31 15.09 -8.28
N PRO A 215 -3.83 15.69 -9.39
CA PRO A 215 -2.99 16.88 -9.31
C PRO A 215 -3.70 18.02 -8.55
N LYS A 216 -2.93 18.89 -7.90
CA LYS A 216 -3.44 19.92 -6.99
C LYS A 216 -4.53 20.81 -7.62
N SER A 217 -4.38 21.19 -8.90
CA SER A 217 -5.37 22.03 -9.60
C SER A 217 -6.77 21.41 -9.64
N TYR A 218 -6.90 20.08 -9.67
CA TYR A 218 -8.20 19.39 -9.68
C TYR A 218 -8.88 19.48 -8.31
N SER A 219 -8.10 19.44 -7.23
CA SER A 219 -8.60 19.64 -5.87
C SER A 219 -8.97 21.10 -5.63
N LEU A 220 -8.24 22.05 -6.23
CA LEU A 220 -8.57 23.47 -6.16
C LEU A 220 -9.80 23.82 -6.99
N LEU A 221 -9.98 23.21 -8.16
CA LEU A 221 -11.24 23.33 -8.93
C LEU A 221 -12.44 22.92 -8.07
N LEU A 222 -12.33 21.79 -7.38
CA LEU A 222 -13.37 21.32 -6.45
C LEU A 222 -13.60 22.30 -5.27
N ALA A 223 -12.52 22.84 -4.71
CA ALA A 223 -12.59 23.76 -3.57
C ALA A 223 -13.19 25.13 -3.93
N PHE A 224 -12.94 25.63 -5.15
CA PHE A 224 -13.31 26.98 -5.56
C PHE A 224 -14.59 27.06 -6.38
N ALA A 225 -15.03 25.97 -7.01
CA ALA A 225 -16.31 25.94 -7.71
C ALA A 225 -17.48 26.19 -6.74
N ASP A 226 -18.62 26.62 -7.28
CA ASP A 226 -19.89 26.67 -6.54
C ASP A 226 -20.32 25.25 -6.08
N GLU A 227 -21.24 25.16 -5.12
CA GLU A 227 -21.65 23.89 -4.50
C GLU A 227 -22.19 22.86 -5.50
N GLU A 228 -23.02 23.28 -6.44
CA GLU A 228 -23.61 22.37 -7.44
C GLU A 228 -22.53 21.82 -8.36
N THR A 229 -21.65 22.69 -8.87
CA THR A 229 -20.54 22.28 -9.73
C THR A 229 -19.54 21.41 -8.97
N ALA A 230 -19.21 21.74 -7.72
CA ALA A 230 -18.27 20.98 -6.90
C ALA A 230 -18.77 19.54 -6.69
N HIS A 231 -20.03 19.35 -6.30
CA HIS A 231 -20.63 18.03 -6.15
C HIS A 231 -20.58 17.22 -7.46
N ALA A 232 -20.94 17.84 -8.58
CA ALA A 232 -20.94 17.15 -9.86
C ALA A 232 -19.52 16.80 -10.36
N VAL A 233 -18.53 17.65 -10.11
CA VAL A 233 -17.11 17.39 -10.41
C VAL A 233 -16.57 16.24 -9.54
N GLU A 234 -16.89 16.21 -8.25
CA GLU A 234 -16.48 15.11 -7.37
C GLU A 234 -17.12 13.77 -7.79
N ASP A 235 -18.37 13.77 -8.23
CA ASP A 235 -19.01 12.57 -8.74
C ASP A 235 -18.32 12.07 -10.02
N ILE A 236 -17.85 12.97 -10.89
CA ILE A 236 -17.00 12.59 -12.03
C ILE A 236 -15.71 11.94 -11.54
N TYR A 237 -15.01 12.54 -10.57
CA TYR A 237 -13.78 11.97 -10.02
C TYR A 237 -14.01 10.56 -9.47
N THR A 238 -15.06 10.40 -8.67
CA THR A 238 -15.43 9.12 -8.05
C THR A 238 -15.77 8.07 -9.12
N GLN A 239 -16.57 8.43 -10.13
CA GLN A 239 -16.97 7.53 -11.22
C GLN A 239 -15.77 7.09 -12.08
N GLN A 240 -14.86 8.02 -12.41
CA GLN A 240 -13.69 7.68 -13.24
C GLN A 240 -12.64 6.87 -12.47
N VAL A 241 -12.50 7.11 -11.14
CA VAL A 241 -11.72 6.22 -10.28
C VAL A 241 -12.33 4.81 -10.25
N GLY A 242 -13.66 4.70 -10.12
CA GLY A 242 -14.37 3.41 -10.18
C GLY A 242 -14.10 2.66 -11.49
N ARG A 243 -14.26 3.33 -12.65
CA ARG A 243 -13.94 2.73 -13.96
C ARG A 243 -12.49 2.29 -14.10
N THR A 244 -11.56 3.06 -13.51
CA THR A 244 -10.13 2.70 -13.50
C THR A 244 -9.89 1.48 -12.61
N PHE A 245 -10.55 1.42 -11.45
CA PHE A 245 -10.48 0.28 -10.54
C PHE A 245 -11.02 -1.00 -11.19
N ASP A 246 -12.17 -0.94 -11.88
CA ASP A 246 -12.73 -2.07 -12.63
C ASP A 246 -11.76 -2.57 -13.71
N TRP A 247 -11.04 -1.65 -14.36
CA TRP A 247 -10.01 -2.01 -15.32
C TRP A 247 -8.84 -2.74 -14.65
N ILE A 248 -8.29 -2.22 -13.55
CA ILE A 248 -7.21 -2.89 -12.81
C ILE A 248 -7.66 -4.27 -12.34
N GLU A 249 -8.90 -4.39 -11.86
CA GLU A 249 -9.48 -5.67 -11.43
C GLU A 249 -9.43 -6.69 -12.57
N LYS A 250 -9.88 -6.34 -13.78
CA LYS A 250 -9.79 -7.22 -14.95
C LYS A 250 -8.36 -7.64 -15.30
N GLN A 251 -7.36 -6.79 -15.05
CA GLN A 251 -5.96 -7.11 -15.37
C GLN A 251 -5.26 -7.93 -14.27
N CYS A 252 -5.65 -7.73 -13.00
CA CYS A 252 -4.84 -8.14 -11.86
C CYS A 252 -5.55 -9.10 -10.88
N ALA A 253 -6.88 -9.23 -10.95
CA ALA A 253 -7.64 -10.15 -10.11
C ALA A 253 -7.61 -11.58 -10.70
N TYR A 254 -6.42 -12.15 -10.81
CA TYR A 254 -6.20 -13.54 -11.24
C TYR A 254 -5.36 -14.30 -10.20
N GLY A 255 -5.54 -15.62 -10.16
CA GLY A 255 -4.72 -16.55 -9.38
C GLY A 255 -3.66 -17.25 -10.23
N MET A 256 -2.67 -17.87 -9.59
CA MET A 256 -1.63 -18.66 -10.27
C MET A 256 -1.73 -20.14 -9.90
N ARG A 257 -1.46 -21.04 -10.85
CA ARG A 257 -1.43 -22.50 -10.64
C ARG A 257 -0.13 -23.12 -11.14
N GLY A 258 0.37 -24.09 -10.37
CA GLY A 258 1.61 -24.79 -10.69
C GLY A 258 2.86 -24.07 -10.19
N HIS A 259 4.02 -24.61 -10.56
CA HIS A 259 5.32 -24.11 -10.13
C HIS A 259 5.79 -22.96 -11.02
N HIS A 260 6.20 -21.85 -10.40
CA HIS A 260 6.83 -20.72 -11.08
C HIS A 260 8.27 -20.62 -10.60
N GLY A 261 9.24 -20.81 -11.49
CA GLY A 261 10.67 -20.93 -11.18
C GLY A 261 11.31 -22.13 -11.86
N ASP A 262 12.65 -22.18 -11.90
CA ASP A 262 13.44 -23.25 -12.52
C ASP A 262 13.05 -23.54 -13.98
N GLY A 263 12.80 -22.46 -14.74
CA GLY A 263 12.35 -22.54 -16.14
C GLY A 263 10.88 -22.92 -16.31
N LYS A 264 10.13 -23.15 -15.23
CA LYS A 264 8.68 -23.43 -15.26
C LYS A 264 7.87 -22.16 -15.05
N VAL A 265 6.75 -22.07 -15.77
CA VAL A 265 5.82 -20.94 -15.71
C VAL A 265 4.49 -21.45 -15.16
N ALA A 266 4.08 -20.91 -14.01
CA ALA A 266 2.74 -21.12 -13.50
C ALA A 266 1.69 -20.51 -14.43
N GLN A 267 0.56 -21.17 -14.56
CA GLN A 267 -0.56 -20.72 -15.39
C GLN A 267 -1.42 -19.71 -14.62
N THR A 268 -1.91 -18.70 -15.33
CA THR A 268 -2.92 -17.77 -14.81
C THR A 268 -4.29 -18.43 -14.83
N VAL A 269 -5.08 -18.20 -13.79
CA VAL A 269 -6.50 -18.58 -13.71
C VAL A 269 -7.28 -17.33 -13.40
N GLU A 270 -8.27 -17.02 -14.24
CA GLU A 270 -9.18 -15.90 -14.04
C GLU A 270 -9.79 -15.95 -12.65
N GLY A 271 -9.74 -14.83 -11.93
CA GLY A 271 -10.28 -14.71 -10.58
C GLY A 271 -11.64 -14.04 -10.57
N SER A 272 -12.36 -14.21 -9.47
CA SER A 272 -13.69 -13.65 -9.23
C SER A 272 -13.71 -12.13 -9.04
N GLY A 273 -12.56 -11.46 -9.11
CA GLY A 273 -12.41 -10.04 -8.77
C GLY A 273 -11.65 -9.80 -7.46
N PHE A 274 -11.51 -8.52 -7.10
CA PHE A 274 -10.95 -8.10 -5.82
C PHE A 274 -12.01 -8.13 -4.71
N LEU A 275 -11.53 -8.15 -3.47
CA LEU A 275 -12.34 -8.03 -2.27
C LEU A 275 -11.73 -6.94 -1.40
N GLY A 276 -12.44 -5.84 -1.21
CA GLY A 276 -11.86 -4.67 -0.55
C GLY A 276 -12.85 -3.57 -0.22
N TRP A 277 -12.33 -2.44 0.22
CA TRP A 277 -13.11 -1.24 0.49
C TRP A 277 -12.36 0.02 0.02
N SER A 278 -13.11 1.08 -0.26
CA SER A 278 -12.59 2.38 -0.64
C SER A 278 -12.89 3.45 0.40
N MET A 279 -12.02 4.45 0.44
CA MET A 279 -12.13 5.64 1.28
C MET A 279 -11.76 6.87 0.45
N VAL A 280 -12.62 7.87 0.43
CA VAL A 280 -12.38 9.13 -0.29
C VAL A 280 -12.04 10.22 0.73
N HIS A 281 -10.95 10.92 0.48
CA HIS A 281 -10.51 12.07 1.27
C HIS A 281 -10.49 13.32 0.40
N ARG A 282 -10.83 14.46 0.99
CA ARG A 282 -10.85 15.77 0.32
C ARG A 282 -9.74 16.71 0.78
N ALA A 283 -9.10 16.42 1.92
CA ALA A 283 -8.09 17.27 2.53
C ALA A 283 -6.78 16.51 2.71
N ALA A 284 -5.66 17.22 2.59
CA ALA A 284 -4.35 16.70 3.00
C ALA A 284 -4.29 16.62 4.53
N ARG A 285 -3.25 15.95 5.03
CA ARG A 285 -2.93 16.07 6.46
C ARG A 285 -2.54 17.53 6.79
N PRO A 286 -3.01 18.08 7.93
CA PRO A 286 -2.56 19.38 8.39
C PRO A 286 -1.07 19.37 8.73
N VAL A 287 -0.46 20.55 8.62
CA VAL A 287 0.95 20.81 8.95
C VAL A 287 1.08 22.20 9.57
N ASN A 288 2.15 22.41 10.35
CA ASN A 288 2.54 23.68 10.95
C ASN A 288 1.49 24.25 11.92
N GLY A 289 0.91 23.40 12.77
CA GLY A 289 -0.07 23.80 13.79
C GLY A 289 -1.43 24.19 13.23
N ARG A 290 -1.71 23.90 11.96
CA ARG A 290 -3.00 24.17 11.32
C ARG A 290 -4.05 23.13 11.69
N VAL A 291 -5.28 23.60 11.71
CA VAL A 291 -6.45 22.78 12.04
C VAL A 291 -6.97 22.00 10.81
N VAL A 292 -6.86 22.60 9.62
CA VAL A 292 -7.33 22.02 8.35
C VAL A 292 -6.16 21.96 7.35
N GLY A 293 -6.02 20.82 6.66
CA GLY A 293 -5.04 20.65 5.59
C GLY A 293 -5.51 21.22 4.26
N ASP A 294 -4.59 21.36 3.31
CA ASP A 294 -4.90 21.90 1.97
C ASP A 294 -5.91 21.01 1.20
N PRO A 295 -6.66 21.56 0.22
CA PRO A 295 -7.49 20.80 -0.70
C PRO A 295 -6.69 19.68 -1.36
N HIS A 296 -7.10 18.44 -1.16
CA HIS A 296 -6.39 17.27 -1.66
C HIS A 296 -7.33 16.08 -1.82
N TRP A 297 -8.01 16.04 -2.96
CA TRP A 297 -8.88 14.92 -3.30
C TRP A 297 -8.06 13.68 -3.66
N HIS A 298 -8.26 12.60 -2.91
CA HIS A 298 -7.62 11.32 -3.15
C HIS A 298 -8.46 10.15 -2.63
N VAL A 299 -8.25 8.98 -3.21
CA VAL A 299 -8.96 7.75 -2.84
C VAL A 299 -7.96 6.68 -2.44
N HIS A 300 -8.22 6.02 -1.32
CA HIS A 300 -7.56 4.77 -0.94
C HIS A 300 -8.49 3.61 -1.24
N VAL A 301 -7.99 2.59 -1.93
CA VAL A 301 -8.71 1.34 -2.16
C VAL A 301 -7.90 0.20 -1.57
N THR A 302 -8.37 -0.32 -0.44
CA THR A 302 -7.74 -1.42 0.27
C THR A 302 -8.32 -2.72 -0.23
N ILE A 303 -7.48 -3.59 -0.80
CA ILE A 303 -7.86 -4.91 -1.29
C ILE A 303 -7.15 -6.01 -0.50
N ALA A 304 -7.88 -7.07 -0.18
CA ALA A 304 -7.32 -8.29 0.36
C ALA A 304 -6.44 -8.97 -0.69
N ASN A 305 -5.37 -9.63 -0.25
CA ASN A 305 -4.48 -10.38 -1.14
C ASN A 305 -5.07 -11.77 -1.47
N MET A 306 -6.29 -11.78 -2.01
CA MET A 306 -6.98 -13.01 -2.38
C MET A 306 -8.00 -12.81 -3.51
N THR A 307 -8.19 -13.85 -4.30
CA THR A 307 -9.27 -13.99 -5.27
C THR A 307 -9.62 -15.47 -5.43
N GLN A 308 -10.85 -15.79 -5.80
CA GLN A 308 -11.26 -17.15 -6.11
C GLN A 308 -11.10 -17.39 -7.60
N GLY A 309 -10.28 -18.36 -7.99
CA GLY A 309 -10.14 -18.74 -9.39
C GLY A 309 -11.44 -19.33 -9.95
N SER A 310 -11.61 -19.30 -11.27
CA SER A 310 -12.71 -19.98 -11.97
C SER A 310 -12.75 -21.50 -11.73
N ASP A 311 -11.66 -22.07 -11.21
CA ASP A 311 -11.57 -23.45 -10.73
C ASP A 311 -12.06 -23.65 -9.27
N GLY A 312 -12.64 -22.62 -8.66
CA GLY A 312 -13.13 -22.60 -7.29
C GLY A 312 -12.05 -22.46 -6.22
N LYS A 313 -10.76 -22.46 -6.58
CA LYS A 313 -9.64 -22.42 -5.62
C LYS A 313 -9.21 -20.99 -5.34
N TRP A 314 -8.93 -20.71 -4.07
CA TRP A 314 -8.47 -19.41 -3.60
C TRP A 314 -6.96 -19.25 -3.74
N SER A 315 -6.51 -18.04 -4.08
CA SER A 315 -5.10 -17.71 -4.27
C SER A 315 -4.83 -16.23 -4.06
N THR A 316 -3.55 -15.88 -3.87
CA THR A 316 -3.13 -14.47 -3.90
C THR A 316 -3.32 -13.88 -5.30
N VAL A 317 -3.60 -12.57 -5.35
CA VAL A 317 -3.83 -11.84 -6.60
C VAL A 317 -2.53 -11.42 -7.29
N ALA A 318 -2.59 -11.16 -8.60
CA ALA A 318 -1.56 -10.44 -9.36
C ALA A 318 -0.13 -10.98 -9.18
N ALA A 319 0.02 -12.31 -9.17
CA ALA A 319 1.28 -13.00 -8.92
C ALA A 319 2.01 -12.52 -7.63
N GLY A 320 1.23 -12.37 -6.54
CA GLY A 320 1.70 -11.82 -5.28
C GLY A 320 1.81 -10.29 -5.28
N GLY A 321 0.90 -9.62 -6.00
CA GLY A 321 0.84 -8.15 -6.15
C GLY A 321 1.92 -7.55 -7.05
N ARG A 322 2.74 -8.36 -7.73
CA ARG A 322 3.76 -7.86 -8.66
C ARG A 322 3.13 -7.14 -9.85
N ASP A 323 2.02 -7.69 -10.37
CA ASP A 323 1.37 -7.07 -11.51
C ASP A 323 0.55 -5.83 -11.12
N LEU A 324 0.07 -5.72 -9.88
CA LEU A 324 -0.48 -4.46 -9.37
C LEU A 324 0.55 -3.33 -9.45
N MET A 325 1.79 -3.61 -9.02
CA MET A 325 2.90 -2.63 -9.08
C MET A 325 3.26 -2.23 -10.51
N ARG A 326 3.14 -3.16 -11.47
CA ARG A 326 3.41 -2.90 -12.90
C ARG A 326 2.29 -2.09 -13.55
N HIS A 327 1.03 -2.32 -13.18
CA HIS A 327 -0.12 -1.66 -13.81
C HIS A 327 -0.46 -0.29 -13.21
N ILE A 328 -0.04 0.01 -11.98
CA ILE A 328 -0.44 1.26 -11.32
C ILE A 328 -0.05 2.56 -12.06
N PRO A 329 1.09 2.66 -12.76
CA PRO A 329 1.39 3.86 -13.55
C PRO A 329 0.42 4.03 -14.72
N ALA A 330 0.05 2.94 -15.40
CA ALA A 330 -0.95 2.96 -16.46
C ALA A 330 -2.33 3.35 -15.90
N ALA A 331 -2.72 2.79 -14.74
CA ALA A 331 -3.96 3.17 -14.06
C ALA A 331 -4.04 4.67 -13.76
N ASP A 332 -2.95 5.28 -13.27
CA ASP A 332 -2.89 6.73 -13.02
C ASP A 332 -3.17 7.55 -14.29
N HIS A 333 -2.55 7.16 -15.42
CA HIS A 333 -2.71 7.87 -16.69
C HIS A 333 -4.12 7.72 -17.25
N VAL A 334 -4.71 6.53 -17.13
CA VAL A 334 -6.07 6.22 -17.56
C VAL A 334 -7.07 7.02 -16.74
N MET A 335 -6.98 6.96 -15.41
CA MET A 335 -7.83 7.75 -14.51
C MET A 335 -7.79 9.23 -14.87
N GLN A 336 -6.58 9.81 -14.99
CA GLN A 336 -6.46 11.23 -15.30
C GLN A 336 -6.98 11.54 -16.70
N ALA A 337 -6.80 10.67 -17.70
CA ALA A 337 -7.33 10.87 -19.05
C ALA A 337 -8.86 10.85 -19.08
N LEU A 338 -9.48 9.89 -18.37
CA LEU A 338 -10.94 9.81 -18.24
C LEU A 338 -11.52 11.07 -17.58
N ILE A 339 -10.90 11.52 -16.47
CA ILE A 339 -11.34 12.73 -15.76
C ILE A 339 -11.22 13.96 -16.65
N ARG A 340 -10.08 14.14 -17.34
CA ARG A 340 -9.91 15.27 -18.26
C ARG A 340 -10.96 15.26 -19.36
N GLY A 341 -11.20 14.11 -20.00
CA GLY A 341 -12.19 13.98 -21.06
C GLY A 341 -13.59 14.38 -20.59
N GLU A 342 -14.04 13.87 -19.45
CA GLU A 342 -15.35 14.20 -18.88
C GLU A 342 -15.47 15.68 -18.51
N LEU A 343 -14.44 16.26 -17.86
CA LEU A 343 -14.45 17.68 -17.48
C LEU A 343 -14.41 18.61 -18.71
N THR A 344 -13.64 18.26 -19.74
CA THR A 344 -13.61 19.03 -20.98
C THR A 344 -14.97 19.00 -21.69
N VAL A 345 -15.61 17.83 -21.80
CA VAL A 345 -16.91 17.71 -22.48
C VAL A 345 -18.02 18.44 -21.72
N ARG A 346 -18.16 18.18 -20.41
CA ARG A 346 -19.30 18.66 -19.63
C ARG A 346 -19.15 20.11 -19.16
N TYR A 347 -17.92 20.53 -18.86
CA TYR A 347 -17.64 21.83 -18.22
C TYR A 347 -16.67 22.70 -19.02
N GLY A 348 -16.27 22.28 -20.22
CA GLY A 348 -15.35 23.05 -21.05
C GLY A 348 -13.95 23.25 -20.45
N VAL A 349 -13.60 22.47 -19.43
CA VAL A 349 -12.32 22.62 -18.71
C VAL A 349 -11.16 22.33 -19.66
N GLN A 350 -10.20 23.25 -19.67
CA GLN A 350 -8.97 23.11 -20.44
C GLN A 350 -7.82 22.67 -19.54
N PHE A 351 -6.86 21.94 -20.13
CA PHE A 351 -5.71 21.42 -19.41
C PHE A 351 -4.42 21.77 -20.13
N GLN A 352 -3.38 22.10 -19.37
CA GLN A 352 -2.02 22.32 -19.88
C GLN A 352 -1.00 21.55 -19.05
N ARG A 353 0.14 21.18 -19.65
CA ARG A 353 1.24 20.56 -18.91
C ARG A 353 1.98 21.62 -18.11
N ASN A 354 2.18 21.37 -16.82
CA ASN A 354 3.04 22.19 -15.97
C ASN A 354 4.50 22.00 -16.39
N GLU A 355 5.23 23.09 -16.64
CA GLU A 355 6.61 23.03 -17.13
C GLU A 355 7.56 22.32 -16.18
N ARG A 356 7.33 22.43 -14.87
CA ARG A 356 8.19 21.85 -13.83
C ARG A 356 7.86 20.38 -13.54
N THR A 357 6.58 20.05 -13.41
CA THR A 357 6.16 18.69 -12.99
C THR A 357 5.74 17.80 -14.16
N ASN A 358 5.57 18.36 -15.35
CA ASN A 358 5.00 17.72 -16.54
C ASN A 358 3.59 17.12 -16.32
N GLN A 359 2.94 17.42 -15.20
CA GLN A 359 1.57 16.99 -14.90
C GLN A 359 0.58 17.90 -15.62
N TRP A 360 -0.54 17.33 -16.06
CA TRP A 360 -1.67 18.11 -16.55
C TRP A 360 -2.29 18.91 -15.41
N GLN A 361 -2.45 20.21 -15.59
CA GLN A 361 -3.11 21.12 -14.66
C GLN A 361 -4.31 21.80 -15.34
N VAL A 362 -5.34 22.11 -14.56
CA VAL A 362 -6.48 22.90 -15.00
C VAL A 362 -6.02 24.32 -15.37
N VAL A 363 -6.33 24.76 -16.58
CA VAL A 363 -6.14 26.15 -17.01
C VAL A 363 -7.08 27.05 -16.20
N GLY A 364 -6.64 28.24 -15.81
CA GLY A 364 -7.41 29.14 -14.93
C GLY A 364 -6.98 29.10 -13.46
N ILE A 365 -6.16 28.12 -13.06
CA ILE A 365 -5.57 28.03 -11.71
C ILE A 365 -4.05 28.28 -11.82
N PRO A 366 -3.54 29.46 -11.38
CA PRO A 366 -2.14 29.81 -11.52
C PRO A 366 -1.19 28.92 -10.71
N ASP A 367 0.04 28.71 -11.22
CA ASP A 367 1.05 27.87 -10.56
C ASP A 367 1.47 28.39 -9.16
N GLN A 368 1.37 29.70 -8.92
CA GLN A 368 1.59 30.26 -7.59
C GLN A 368 0.54 29.76 -6.58
N VAL A 369 -0.74 29.71 -6.96
CA VAL A 369 -1.81 29.18 -6.12
C VAL A 369 -1.58 27.70 -5.82
N LEU A 370 -1.11 26.93 -6.81
CA LEU A 370 -0.72 25.53 -6.61
C LEU A 370 0.37 25.37 -5.54
N ARG A 371 1.38 26.26 -5.52
CA ARG A 371 2.43 26.27 -4.48
C ARG A 371 1.87 26.63 -3.11
N ASP A 372 1.07 27.68 -3.03
CA ASP A 372 0.51 28.18 -1.77
C ASP A 372 -0.41 27.15 -1.10
N PHE A 373 -1.10 26.33 -1.90
CA PHE A 373 -1.92 25.19 -1.45
C PHE A 373 -1.21 23.83 -1.50
N SER A 374 0.13 23.80 -1.46
CA SER A 374 0.95 22.58 -1.39
C SER A 374 1.87 22.53 -0.17
N LYS A 375 1.37 22.98 1.00
CA LYS A 375 2.15 23.17 2.24
C LYS A 375 2.74 21.86 2.76
N ARG A 376 1.97 20.77 2.66
CA ARG A 376 2.44 19.42 3.03
C ARG A 376 3.65 19.01 2.20
N GLY A 377 3.60 19.23 0.88
CA GLY A 377 4.70 18.93 -0.02
C GLY A 377 5.94 19.77 0.31
N ALA A 378 5.76 21.08 0.52
CA ALA A 378 6.85 21.96 0.92
C ALA A 378 7.53 21.52 2.23
N SER A 379 6.76 21.05 3.22
CA SER A 379 7.29 20.50 4.48
C SER A 379 8.11 19.22 4.26
N ILE A 380 7.66 18.31 3.39
CA ILE A 380 8.42 17.09 3.04
C ILE A 380 9.72 17.47 2.35
N GLU A 381 9.67 18.37 1.37
CA GLU A 381 10.86 18.79 0.65
C GLU A 381 11.87 19.51 1.55
N ALA A 382 11.40 20.32 2.50
CA ALA A 382 12.25 20.94 3.52
C ALA A 382 12.94 19.88 4.38
N MET A 383 12.19 18.90 4.88
CA MET A 383 12.77 17.79 5.66
C MET A 383 13.77 16.97 4.85
N LEU A 384 13.50 16.70 3.57
CA LEU A 384 14.46 16.00 2.70
C LEU A 384 15.77 16.79 2.58
N ARG A 385 15.67 18.12 2.39
CA ARG A 385 16.84 19.01 2.36
C ARG A 385 17.59 19.03 3.70
N ASP A 386 16.89 19.08 4.82
CA ASP A 386 17.48 19.04 6.16
C ASP A 386 18.20 17.70 6.44
N LEU A 387 17.69 16.61 5.88
CA LEU A 387 18.33 15.29 5.93
C LEU A 387 19.48 15.12 4.91
N GLY A 388 19.81 16.17 4.14
CA GLY A 388 20.90 16.16 3.17
C GLY A 388 20.55 15.47 1.84
N PHE A 389 19.27 15.26 1.55
CA PHE A 389 18.81 14.68 0.29
C PHE A 389 18.23 15.73 -0.64
N ASP A 390 18.47 15.57 -1.94
CA ASP A 390 17.76 16.35 -2.95
C ASP A 390 16.33 15.80 -3.12
N PRO A 391 15.28 16.61 -2.92
CA PRO A 391 13.89 16.16 -3.04
C PRO A 391 13.53 15.58 -4.41
N GLN A 392 14.23 15.97 -5.48
CA GLN A 392 13.95 15.48 -6.83
C GLN A 392 14.51 14.08 -7.09
N THR A 393 15.59 13.71 -6.40
CA THR A 393 16.33 12.46 -6.62
C THR A 393 16.31 11.51 -5.42
N ALA A 394 15.77 11.95 -4.28
CA ALA A 394 15.64 11.14 -3.08
C ALA A 394 14.90 9.82 -3.34
N SER A 395 15.45 8.72 -2.82
CA SER A 395 14.80 7.42 -2.96
C SER A 395 13.44 7.40 -2.25
N ARG A 396 12.52 6.54 -2.72
CA ARG A 396 11.18 6.40 -2.10
C ARG A 396 11.24 6.04 -0.63
N GLN A 397 12.23 5.27 -0.19
CA GLN A 397 12.39 4.92 1.21
C GLN A 397 12.70 6.16 2.05
N VAL A 398 13.57 7.04 1.56
CA VAL A 398 13.90 8.30 2.20
C VAL A 398 12.71 9.26 2.19
N GLN A 399 11.99 9.36 1.08
CA GLN A 399 10.75 10.15 0.99
C GLN A 399 9.71 9.70 2.03
N ARG A 400 9.50 8.39 2.19
CA ARG A 400 8.58 7.85 3.22
C ARG A 400 9.02 8.19 4.65
N ILE A 401 10.31 8.21 4.93
CA ILE A 401 10.84 8.62 6.23
C ILE A 401 10.54 10.10 6.47
N ALA A 402 10.84 10.96 5.50
CA ALA A 402 10.54 12.39 5.58
C ALA A 402 9.03 12.63 5.74
N GLU A 403 8.20 11.92 4.97
CA GLU A 403 6.73 11.93 5.10
C GLU A 403 6.28 11.51 6.49
N ALA A 404 6.89 10.50 7.12
CA ALA A 404 6.52 10.06 8.45
C ALA A 404 6.81 11.11 9.53
N HIS A 405 7.97 11.78 9.45
CA HIS A 405 8.43 12.76 10.45
C HIS A 405 7.71 14.10 10.37
N THR A 406 7.29 14.49 9.16
CA THR A 406 6.61 15.78 8.91
C THR A 406 5.10 15.70 9.14
N ARG A 407 4.62 14.62 9.78
CA ARG A 407 3.21 14.45 10.16
C ARG A 407 2.98 15.02 11.55
N GLU A 408 2.03 15.94 11.66
CA GLU A 408 1.45 16.31 12.95
C GLU A 408 0.31 15.35 13.34
N GLY A 409 0.11 15.17 14.65
CA GLY A 409 -1.06 14.46 15.20
C GLY A 409 -2.35 15.19 14.83
N LYS A 410 -3.43 14.45 14.55
CA LYS A 410 -4.69 15.05 14.08
C LYS A 410 -5.52 15.60 15.24
N SER A 411 -6.08 16.80 15.06
CA SER A 411 -7.21 17.34 15.83
C SER A 411 -8.54 16.94 15.16
N GLU A 412 -9.64 16.99 15.93
CA GLU A 412 -10.99 16.53 15.54
C GLU A 412 -11.53 17.18 14.23
N VAL A 413 -10.95 18.29 13.79
CA VAL A 413 -11.45 19.12 12.68
C VAL A 413 -11.10 18.57 11.29
N THR A 414 -10.29 17.51 11.17
CA THR A 414 -10.05 16.84 9.87
C THR A 414 -11.26 16.06 9.33
N THR A 415 -12.38 16.07 10.04
CA THR A 415 -13.66 15.46 9.65
C THR A 415 -14.76 16.50 9.37
N ALA A 416 -14.41 17.80 9.28
CA ALA A 416 -15.39 18.85 9.07
C ALA A 416 -16.27 18.62 7.81
N PRO A 417 -17.55 19.05 7.83
CA PRO A 417 -18.42 18.98 6.65
C PRO A 417 -17.79 19.64 5.42
N ASP A 418 -18.16 19.18 4.22
CA ASP A 418 -17.54 19.63 2.97
C ASP A 418 -17.63 21.15 2.77
N ASP A 419 -18.81 21.73 3.02
CA ASP A 419 -19.00 23.18 2.93
C ASP A 419 -18.13 23.96 3.91
N THR A 420 -17.82 23.37 5.07
CA THR A 420 -16.92 23.98 6.06
C THR A 420 -15.49 23.98 5.55
N LEU A 421 -15.01 22.86 5.00
CA LEU A 421 -13.67 22.78 4.40
C LEU A 421 -13.52 23.76 3.22
N ARG A 422 -14.50 23.79 2.32
CA ARG A 422 -14.53 24.68 1.16
C ARG A 422 -14.53 26.15 1.58
N SER A 423 -15.38 26.52 2.53
CA SER A 423 -15.41 27.90 3.07
C SER A 423 -14.06 28.32 3.65
N ILE A 424 -13.37 27.43 4.37
CA ILE A 424 -12.04 27.69 4.93
C ILE A 424 -11.02 27.92 3.80
N TRP A 425 -11.02 27.07 2.77
CA TRP A 425 -10.08 27.19 1.65
C TRP A 425 -10.33 28.41 0.78
N GLN A 426 -11.59 28.78 0.54
CA GLN A 426 -11.96 30.00 -0.17
C GLN A 426 -11.53 31.25 0.61
N ALA A 427 -11.76 31.28 1.92
CA ALA A 427 -11.29 32.35 2.79
C ALA A 427 -9.74 32.45 2.79
N GLU A 428 -9.05 31.31 2.80
CA GLU A 428 -7.59 31.27 2.67
C GLU A 428 -7.11 31.83 1.31
N ALA A 429 -7.80 31.50 0.21
CA ALA A 429 -7.49 32.04 -1.11
C ALA A 429 -7.64 33.57 -1.14
N ILE A 430 -8.74 34.10 -0.60
CA ILE A 430 -9.02 35.54 -0.50
C ILE A 430 -7.94 36.24 0.35
N ALA A 431 -7.57 35.67 1.49
CA ALA A 431 -6.50 36.20 2.34
C ALA A 431 -5.13 36.20 1.63
N GLY A 432 -4.90 35.26 0.71
CA GLY A 432 -3.75 35.19 -0.17
C GLY A 432 -3.79 36.15 -1.37
N GLY A 433 -4.87 36.93 -1.54
CA GLY A 433 -5.05 37.85 -2.66
C GLY A 433 -5.59 37.19 -3.94
N TYR A 434 -6.20 36.01 -3.81
CA TYR A 434 -6.82 35.29 -4.92
C TYR A 434 -8.34 35.32 -4.80
N ASP A 435 -9.02 35.52 -5.93
CA ASP A 435 -10.48 35.43 -5.99
C ASP A 435 -10.89 34.01 -6.45
N PRO A 436 -11.44 33.17 -5.55
CA PRO A 436 -11.81 31.80 -5.88
C PRO A 436 -12.91 31.72 -6.94
N ASP A 437 -13.86 32.64 -6.94
CA ASP A 437 -14.97 32.66 -7.91
C ASP A 437 -14.45 32.99 -9.30
N VAL A 438 -13.53 33.95 -9.41
CA VAL A 438 -12.87 34.29 -10.68
C VAL A 438 -12.02 33.13 -11.18
N MET A 439 -11.29 32.43 -10.30
CA MET A 439 -10.49 31.26 -10.70
C MET A 439 -11.36 30.09 -11.14
N ALA A 440 -12.45 29.81 -10.43
CA ALA A 440 -13.40 28.77 -10.82
C ALA A 440 -14.06 29.10 -12.17
N ALA A 441 -14.53 30.33 -12.34
CA ALA A 441 -15.11 30.79 -13.61
C ALA A 441 -14.10 30.77 -14.77
N ALA A 442 -12.81 31.04 -14.51
CA ALA A 442 -11.76 30.93 -15.52
C ALA A 442 -11.42 29.46 -15.86
N ALA A 443 -11.57 28.56 -14.89
CA ALA A 443 -11.34 27.13 -15.08
C ALA A 443 -12.49 26.42 -15.81
N LEU A 444 -13.71 26.91 -15.62
CA LEU A 444 -14.93 26.42 -16.27
C LEU A 444 -15.11 27.12 -17.62
N GLY A 445 -15.14 26.34 -18.69
CA GLY A 445 -15.35 26.84 -20.06
C GLY A 445 -16.81 26.71 -20.51
N ARG A 446 -17.04 26.95 -21.81
CA ARG A 446 -18.32 26.58 -22.44
C ARG A 446 -18.32 25.07 -22.69
N PRO A 447 -19.39 24.33 -22.34
CA PRO A 447 -19.50 22.90 -22.65
C PRO A 447 -19.33 22.64 -24.14
N VAL A 448 -18.61 21.57 -24.49
CA VAL A 448 -18.39 21.19 -25.88
C VAL A 448 -19.52 20.27 -26.31
N THR A 449 -20.43 20.75 -27.16
CA THR A 449 -21.64 20.02 -27.57
C THR A 449 -21.36 18.85 -28.54
N THR A 450 -20.12 18.71 -29.02
CA THR A 450 -19.77 17.74 -30.07
C THR A 450 -18.41 17.07 -29.83
N GLN A 451 -18.35 16.16 -28.87
CA GLN A 451 -17.36 15.07 -28.87
C GLN A 451 -18.03 13.77 -28.38
N GLN A 452 -17.87 12.69 -29.15
CA GLN A 452 -18.27 11.36 -28.70
C GLN A 452 -17.33 10.93 -27.55
N HIS A 453 -17.90 10.43 -26.45
CA HIS A 453 -17.08 9.80 -25.40
C HIS A 453 -16.22 8.71 -26.03
N GLN A 454 -14.90 8.83 -25.90
CA GLN A 454 -14.03 7.75 -26.33
C GLN A 454 -14.29 6.52 -25.44
N PRO A 455 -14.48 5.32 -26.02
CA PRO A 455 -14.57 4.10 -25.24
C PRO A 455 -13.31 3.94 -24.38
N LEU A 456 -13.46 3.45 -23.16
CA LEU A 456 -12.33 3.19 -22.25
C LEU A 456 -11.21 2.42 -22.97
N GLU A 457 -11.57 1.39 -23.74
CA GLU A 457 -10.61 0.59 -24.52
C GLU A 457 -9.79 1.38 -25.54
N ALA A 458 -10.35 2.46 -26.10
CA ALA A 458 -9.63 3.34 -27.03
C ALA A 458 -8.62 4.22 -26.28
N VAL A 459 -9.05 4.84 -25.16
CA VAL A 459 -8.18 5.60 -24.27
C VAL A 459 -7.04 4.71 -23.75
N MET A 460 -7.35 3.48 -23.36
CA MET A 460 -6.38 2.49 -22.92
C MET A 460 -5.34 2.19 -23.98
N ARG A 461 -5.77 1.89 -25.22
CA ARG A 461 -4.85 1.60 -26.33
C ARG A 461 -3.90 2.76 -26.58
N GLU A 462 -4.39 3.99 -26.53
CA GLU A 462 -3.57 5.19 -26.69
C GLU A 462 -2.57 5.36 -25.54
N VAL A 463 -3.01 5.18 -24.29
CA VAL A 463 -2.15 5.30 -23.10
C VAL A 463 -1.07 4.22 -23.10
N VAL A 464 -1.44 2.96 -23.36
CA VAL A 464 -0.49 1.84 -23.39
C VAL A 464 0.53 2.02 -24.51
N ALA A 465 0.10 2.40 -25.72
CA ALA A 465 1.03 2.68 -26.82
C ALA A 465 2.08 3.74 -26.43
N ARG A 466 1.64 4.83 -25.80
CA ARG A 466 2.55 5.90 -25.36
C ARG A 466 3.48 5.50 -24.21
N LEU A 467 3.08 4.57 -23.36
CA LEU A 467 3.94 4.07 -22.27
C LEU A 467 5.02 3.11 -22.79
N VAL A 468 4.72 2.34 -23.83
CA VAL A 468 5.68 1.42 -24.48
C VAL A 468 6.71 2.19 -25.32
N ASP A 469 6.32 3.31 -25.94
CA ASP A 469 7.23 4.16 -26.74
C ASP A 469 8.20 5.01 -25.88
N THR A 470 8.07 4.97 -24.55
CA THR A 470 8.94 5.71 -23.60
C THR A 470 10.04 4.86 -22.95
N GLU A 471 10.17 3.59 -23.33
CA GLU A 471 11.36 2.74 -23.06
C GLU A 471 12.30 2.71 -24.27
#